data_AF-A0A090RC83-F1
#
_entry.id   AF-A0A090RC83-F1
#
_cell.length_a   1.000
_cell.length_b   1.000
_cell.length_c   1.000
_cell.angle_alpha   90.00
_cell.angle_beta   90.00
_cell.angle_gamma   90.00
#
_symmetry.space_group_name_H-M   'P 1'
#
loop_
_entity.id
_entity.type
_entity.pdbx_description
1 polymer ?
#
loop_
_entity_poly.entity_id
_entity_poly.type
_entity_poly.pdbx_seq_one_letter_code
_entity_poly.pdbx_strand_id
1 'polypeptide(L)'
;MNEMGGSEANVATGYHAIEFLLWGQDLNGTEKGAGERQYTDFATGEACTHGNCDRRNAYLKAASALLQQDLTWMTQQWSPQEKGNYRAELLADSAENGLRKMLFGMGSLSLGELAGERMKVALEANSTEDEHDCFSDNTHYSHYYNEQGIYNVYTGTYTTVAGNTVTGPSLHDLVAAKDKAAAQAIQSDIEKARQQVYTLVESAEEKGQAFDQLIAAGNKAGNTLVNASIMALVKQTEGIEHAAGILGVSNLNPDTADHQSKCRI
;
A
#
# COMPACT_ATOMS: atom_id res chain seq x y z
N MET A 1 9.22 -6.63 18.98
CA MET A 1 10.52 -6.91 18.33
C MET A 1 10.48 -6.39 16.91
N ASN A 2 9.39 -6.63 16.17
CA ASN A 2 8.88 -5.64 15.22
C ASN A 2 8.31 -4.43 15.98
N GLU A 3 8.48 -3.22 15.45
CA GLU A 3 7.90 -1.95 15.95
C GLU A 3 8.19 -1.63 17.44
N MET A 4 9.36 -2.01 17.95
CA MET A 4 9.75 -1.59 19.31
C MET A 4 9.81 -0.06 19.38
N GLY A 5 8.84 0.55 20.09
CA GLY A 5 8.72 1.99 20.24
C GLY A 5 7.79 2.68 19.22
N GLY A 6 7.05 1.93 18.41
CA GLY A 6 6.11 2.50 17.42
C GLY A 6 6.79 3.10 16.19
N SER A 7 8.06 2.75 15.95
CA SER A 7 8.78 3.10 14.73
C SER A 7 8.75 1.91 13.77
N GLU A 8 8.21 2.14 12.57
CA GLU A 8 8.19 1.18 11.46
C GLU A 8 9.61 0.78 11.00
N ALA A 9 10.64 1.55 11.39
CA ALA A 9 12.05 1.29 11.06
C ALA A 9 12.63 -0.01 11.66
N ASN A 10 11.91 -0.72 12.55
CA ASN A 10 12.34 -1.99 13.13
C ASN A 10 11.65 -3.17 12.45
N VAL A 11 12.13 -3.58 11.28
CA VAL A 11 11.58 -4.71 10.53
C VAL A 11 12.44 -5.97 10.67
N ALA A 12 11.90 -7.02 11.31
CA ALA A 12 12.59 -8.31 11.46
C ALA A 12 11.97 -9.45 10.62
N THR A 13 10.88 -9.20 9.89
CA THR A 13 10.16 -10.20 9.09
C THR A 13 9.46 -9.55 7.89
N GLY A 14 8.95 -10.35 6.94
CA GLY A 14 8.15 -9.84 5.83
C GLY A 14 8.97 -9.26 4.66
N TYR A 15 8.31 -8.49 3.78
CA TYR A 15 8.92 -7.94 2.56
C TYR A 15 10.12 -7.03 2.87
N HIS A 16 9.99 -6.04 3.75
CA HIS A 16 11.09 -5.08 4.01
C HIS A 16 12.31 -5.72 4.71
N ALA A 17 12.12 -6.83 5.48
CA ALA A 17 13.27 -7.57 5.99
C ALA A 17 14.07 -8.22 4.85
N ILE A 18 13.38 -8.77 3.84
CA ILE A 18 14.01 -9.33 2.64
C ILE A 18 14.62 -8.21 1.80
N GLU A 19 13.93 -7.09 1.64
CA GLU A 19 14.41 -5.89 0.96
C GLU A 19 15.73 -5.40 1.57
N PHE A 20 15.78 -5.15 2.88
CA PHE A 20 17.02 -4.77 3.58
C PHE A 20 18.13 -5.82 3.46
N LEU A 21 17.76 -7.10 3.46
CA LEU A 21 18.74 -8.16 3.24
C LEU A 21 19.31 -8.11 1.82
N LEU A 22 18.52 -7.77 0.80
CA LEU A 22 18.96 -7.78 -0.60
C LEU A 22 19.60 -6.47 -1.05
N TRP A 23 19.06 -5.32 -0.67
CA TRP A 23 19.56 -3.98 -1.01
C TRP A 23 20.49 -3.41 0.05
N GLY A 24 20.30 -3.77 1.31
CA GLY A 24 21.01 -3.12 2.41
C GLY A 24 20.41 -1.78 2.79
N GLN A 25 21.13 -1.05 3.63
CA GLN A 25 20.74 0.30 3.99
C GLN A 25 20.97 1.19 2.77
N ASP A 26 19.99 2.00 2.40
CA ASP A 26 20.24 3.12 1.52
C ASP A 26 20.90 4.26 2.33
N LEU A 27 22.02 4.74 1.82
CA LEU A 27 22.83 5.80 2.44
C LEU A 27 22.91 7.05 1.55
N ASN A 28 22.15 7.10 0.45
CA ASN A 28 22.13 8.24 -0.46
C ASN A 28 21.29 9.41 0.09
N GLY A 29 20.45 9.17 1.09
CA GLY A 29 19.60 10.20 1.67
C GLY A 29 18.58 10.63 0.63
N THR A 30 18.64 11.89 0.19
CA THR A 30 17.77 12.38 -0.89
C THR A 30 18.53 12.60 -2.20
N GLU A 31 19.75 12.09 -2.29
CA GLU A 31 20.51 11.99 -3.54
C GLU A 31 20.13 10.70 -4.27
N LYS A 32 20.38 10.65 -5.57
CA LYS A 32 20.00 9.48 -6.39
C LYS A 32 20.72 8.19 -5.96
N GLY A 33 19.94 7.16 -5.63
CA GLY A 33 20.39 5.76 -5.60
C GLY A 33 19.74 4.97 -4.49
N ALA A 34 19.62 3.65 -4.69
CA ALA A 34 19.09 2.72 -3.69
C ALA A 34 20.22 2.07 -2.87
N GLY A 35 19.86 1.14 -1.99
CA GLY A 35 20.82 0.26 -1.32
C GLY A 35 21.62 -0.60 -2.31
N GLU A 36 22.94 -0.62 -2.14
CA GLU A 36 23.90 -1.27 -3.07
C GLU A 36 24.57 -2.51 -2.46
N ARG A 37 23.83 -3.31 -1.67
CA ARG A 37 24.40 -4.52 -1.07
C ARG A 37 24.87 -5.48 -2.15
N GLN A 38 26.16 -5.82 -2.08
CA GLN A 38 26.79 -6.73 -3.02
C GLN A 38 26.34 -8.19 -2.78
N TYR A 39 26.15 -8.94 -3.86
CA TYR A 39 25.81 -10.37 -3.79
C TYR A 39 26.86 -11.20 -3.02
N THR A 40 28.10 -10.72 -2.91
CA THR A 40 29.18 -11.34 -2.14
C THR A 40 28.87 -11.42 -0.64
N ASP A 41 27.89 -10.64 -0.14
CA ASP A 41 27.31 -10.79 1.21
C ASP A 41 26.58 -12.13 1.41
N PHE A 42 26.28 -12.84 0.33
CA PHE A 42 25.62 -14.14 0.34
C PHE A 42 26.48 -15.24 -0.28
N ALA A 43 27.72 -14.92 -0.70
CA ALA A 43 28.61 -15.90 -1.27
C ALA A 43 29.16 -16.87 -0.20
N THR A 44 29.76 -17.96 -0.68
CA THR A 44 30.40 -18.99 0.18
C THR A 44 31.91 -19.00 -0.05
N GLY A 45 32.67 -19.48 0.94
CA GLY A 45 34.12 -19.59 0.85
C GLY A 45 34.82 -18.22 0.69
N GLU A 46 35.87 -18.17 -0.14
CA GLU A 46 36.70 -16.98 -0.34
C GLU A 46 35.95 -15.80 -0.99
N ALA A 47 34.79 -16.06 -1.62
CA ALA A 47 33.94 -15.01 -2.19
C ALA A 47 33.08 -14.27 -1.14
N CYS A 48 33.03 -14.76 0.11
CA CYS A 48 32.39 -14.06 1.21
C CYS A 48 33.27 -12.90 1.70
N THR A 49 33.02 -11.69 1.22
CA THR A 49 33.90 -10.54 1.48
C THR A 49 33.60 -9.79 2.79
N HIS A 50 32.48 -10.09 3.46
CA HIS A 50 32.00 -9.33 4.64
C HIS A 50 31.72 -10.21 5.89
N GLY A 51 32.27 -11.42 5.93
CA GLY A 51 32.40 -12.29 7.12
C GLY A 51 31.12 -12.93 7.70
N ASN A 52 29.93 -12.41 7.40
CA ASN A 52 28.65 -12.90 7.95
C ASN A 52 27.77 -13.63 6.93
N CYS A 53 28.34 -14.12 5.82
CA CYS A 53 27.55 -14.58 4.68
C CYS A 53 26.67 -15.79 4.99
N ASP A 54 27.16 -16.77 5.77
CA ASP A 54 26.35 -17.92 6.20
C ASP A 54 25.14 -17.49 7.03
N ARG A 55 25.34 -16.53 7.94
CA ARG A 55 24.26 -15.98 8.77
C ARG A 55 23.25 -15.19 7.93
N ARG A 56 23.73 -14.38 6.98
CA ARG A 56 22.86 -13.63 6.05
C ARG A 56 22.04 -14.58 5.18
N ASN A 57 22.66 -15.62 4.63
CA ASN A 57 21.98 -16.68 3.87
C ASN A 57 20.91 -17.39 4.70
N ALA A 58 21.24 -17.78 5.93
CA ALA A 58 20.30 -18.42 6.83
C ALA A 58 19.11 -17.51 7.14
N TYR A 59 19.36 -16.22 7.37
CA TYR A 59 18.30 -15.26 7.65
C TYR A 59 17.42 -14.99 6.42
N LEU A 60 18.00 -14.76 5.24
CA LEU A 60 17.23 -14.57 4.01
C LEU A 60 16.31 -15.77 3.74
N LYS A 61 16.84 -16.99 3.86
CA LYS A 61 16.03 -18.22 3.73
C LYS A 61 14.89 -18.29 4.76
N ALA A 62 15.18 -17.98 6.03
CA ALA A 62 14.17 -18.02 7.09
C ALA A 62 13.09 -16.95 6.90
N ALA A 63 13.47 -15.72 6.57
CA ALA A 63 12.54 -14.61 6.29
C ALA A 63 11.66 -14.92 5.07
N SER A 64 12.25 -15.43 3.98
CA SER A 64 11.48 -15.85 2.79
C SER A 64 10.54 -17.02 3.06
N ALA A 65 10.97 -18.00 3.86
CA ALA A 65 10.12 -19.13 4.24
C ALA A 65 8.92 -18.68 5.08
N LEU A 66 9.15 -17.77 6.05
CA LEU A 66 8.07 -17.19 6.85
C LEU A 66 7.11 -16.38 5.98
N LEU A 67 7.62 -15.52 5.09
CA LEU A 67 6.78 -14.76 4.16
C LEU A 67 5.93 -15.69 3.27
N GLN A 68 6.51 -16.77 2.75
CA GLN A 68 5.77 -17.76 1.97
C GLN A 68 4.67 -18.43 2.81
N GLN A 69 4.96 -18.75 4.08
CA GLN A 69 3.97 -19.32 5.00
C GLN A 69 2.81 -18.35 5.25
N ASP A 70 3.11 -17.08 5.53
CA ASP A 70 2.10 -16.05 5.80
C ASP A 70 1.22 -15.79 4.58
N LEU A 71 1.82 -15.68 3.39
CA LEU A 71 1.08 -15.53 2.13
C LEU A 71 0.24 -16.78 1.82
N THR A 72 0.75 -17.98 2.08
CA THR A 72 -0.01 -19.23 1.92
C THR A 72 -1.23 -19.23 2.84
N TRP A 73 -1.05 -18.87 4.11
CA TRP A 73 -2.15 -18.74 5.05
C TRP A 73 -3.17 -17.69 4.59
N MET A 74 -2.72 -16.52 4.12
CA MET A 74 -3.60 -15.46 3.62
C MET A 74 -4.42 -15.94 2.42
N THR A 75 -3.83 -16.65 1.46
CA THR A 75 -4.57 -17.20 0.31
C THR A 75 -5.62 -18.22 0.75
N GLN A 76 -5.35 -19.02 1.79
CA GLN A 76 -6.31 -19.96 2.37
C GLN A 76 -7.50 -19.25 3.03
N GLN A 77 -7.28 -18.07 3.63
CA GLN A 77 -8.37 -17.26 4.20
C GLN A 77 -9.42 -16.83 3.16
N TRP A 78 -9.00 -16.71 1.90
CA TRP A 78 -9.85 -16.30 0.78
C TRP A 78 -10.24 -17.44 -0.16
N SER A 79 -9.76 -18.66 0.08
CA SER A 79 -10.02 -19.82 -0.76
C SER A 79 -11.50 -20.24 -0.73
N PRO A 80 -12.16 -20.48 -1.88
CA PRO A 80 -13.50 -21.07 -1.87
C PRO A 80 -13.51 -22.56 -1.48
N GLN A 81 -12.35 -23.23 -1.45
CA GLN A 81 -12.23 -24.65 -1.10
C GLN A 81 -12.08 -24.89 0.41
N GLU A 82 -11.58 -23.90 1.15
CA GLU A 82 -11.39 -23.99 2.60
C GLU A 82 -12.69 -23.63 3.34
N LYS A 83 -13.04 -24.40 4.37
CA LYS A 83 -14.24 -24.17 5.19
C LYS A 83 -13.88 -23.41 6.45
N GLY A 84 -14.78 -22.54 6.92
CA GLY A 84 -14.59 -21.77 8.15
C GLY A 84 -13.48 -20.72 8.05
N ASN A 85 -13.14 -20.29 6.83
CA ASN A 85 -12.19 -19.22 6.58
C ASN A 85 -12.89 -17.86 6.49
N TYR A 86 -12.11 -16.78 6.43
CA TYR A 86 -12.65 -15.42 6.36
C TYR A 86 -13.64 -15.21 5.19
N ARG A 87 -13.37 -15.79 4.00
CA ARG A 87 -14.31 -15.71 2.88
C ARG A 87 -15.67 -16.33 3.23
N ALA A 88 -15.70 -17.50 3.86
CA ALA A 88 -16.95 -18.14 4.27
C ALA A 88 -17.71 -17.28 5.31
N GLU A 89 -17.00 -16.69 6.26
CA GLU A 89 -17.58 -15.76 7.24
C GLU A 89 -18.17 -14.51 6.57
N LEU A 90 -17.40 -13.87 5.67
CA LEU A 90 -17.83 -12.68 4.93
C LEU A 90 -19.10 -12.95 4.09
N LEU A 91 -19.19 -14.13 3.47
CA LEU A 91 -20.35 -14.51 2.65
C LEU A 91 -21.58 -14.94 3.48
N ALA A 92 -21.38 -15.38 4.72
CA ALA A 92 -22.46 -15.69 5.65
C ALA A 92 -23.02 -14.44 6.34
N ASP A 93 -22.26 -13.35 6.32
CA ASP A 93 -22.62 -12.05 6.88
C ASP A 93 -23.67 -11.32 6.01
N SER A 94 -24.23 -10.23 6.54
CA SER A 94 -25.18 -9.42 5.77
C SER A 94 -24.46 -8.66 4.64
N ALA A 95 -25.14 -8.52 3.49
CA ALA A 95 -24.63 -7.72 2.38
C ALA A 95 -24.36 -6.26 2.80
N GLU A 96 -25.16 -5.73 3.72
CA GLU A 96 -24.97 -4.40 4.31
C GLU A 96 -23.63 -4.30 5.06
N ASN A 97 -23.27 -5.30 5.87
CA ASN A 97 -21.98 -5.34 6.54
C ASN A 97 -20.83 -5.54 5.54
N GLY A 98 -21.04 -6.32 4.48
CA GLY A 98 -20.08 -6.45 3.38
C GLY A 98 -19.78 -5.10 2.72
N LEU A 99 -20.82 -4.32 2.40
CA LEU A 99 -20.68 -2.96 1.86
C LEU A 99 -19.93 -2.04 2.82
N ARG A 100 -20.27 -2.10 4.11
CA ARG A 100 -19.57 -1.33 5.15
C ARG A 100 -18.08 -1.67 5.20
N LYS A 101 -17.72 -2.95 5.20
CA LYS A 101 -16.31 -3.41 5.21
C LYS A 101 -15.54 -2.91 3.99
N MET A 102 -16.13 -2.98 2.79
CA MET A 102 -15.50 -2.49 1.55
C MET A 102 -15.26 -0.98 1.59
N LEU A 103 -16.28 -0.19 1.90
CA LEU A 103 -16.18 1.28 1.94
C LEU A 103 -15.24 1.76 3.05
N PHE A 104 -15.30 1.14 4.22
CA PHE A 104 -14.36 1.44 5.30
C PHE A 104 -12.92 1.13 4.90
N GLY A 105 -12.65 -0.06 4.35
CA GLY A 105 -11.30 -0.44 3.93
C GLY A 105 -10.73 0.51 2.88
N MET A 106 -11.56 0.92 1.90
CA MET A 106 -11.16 1.91 0.91
C MET A 106 -10.83 3.27 1.54
N GLY A 107 -11.70 3.81 2.40
CA GLY A 107 -11.47 5.11 3.05
C GLY A 107 -10.26 5.09 3.99
N SER A 108 -10.12 4.03 4.79
CA SER A 108 -8.97 3.84 5.69
C SER A 108 -7.65 3.79 4.93
N LEU A 109 -7.60 3.02 3.83
CA LEU A 109 -6.41 2.93 3.00
C LEU A 109 -6.11 4.25 2.28
N SER A 110 -7.14 4.94 1.77
CA SER A 110 -6.96 6.19 1.03
C SER A 110 -6.42 7.32 1.91
N LEU A 111 -7.11 7.62 3.02
CA LEU A 111 -6.80 8.78 3.85
C LEU A 111 -5.82 8.45 4.98
N GLY A 112 -6.17 7.47 5.82
CA GLY A 112 -5.40 7.15 7.01
C GLY A 112 -4.00 6.67 6.66
N GLU A 113 -3.95 5.62 5.85
CA GLU A 113 -2.68 4.94 5.53
C GLU A 113 -1.91 5.65 4.41
N LEU A 114 -2.47 5.77 3.21
CA LEU A 114 -1.71 6.20 2.04
C LEU A 114 -1.41 7.69 2.05
N ALA A 115 -2.44 8.53 2.22
CA ALA A 115 -2.25 9.98 2.26
C ALA A 115 -1.57 10.44 3.55
N GLY A 116 -2.03 9.95 4.70
CA GLY A 116 -1.55 10.32 6.03
C GLY A 116 -0.18 9.73 6.35
N GLU A 117 -0.16 8.46 6.76
CA GLU A 117 1.05 7.84 7.30
C GLU A 117 2.15 7.66 6.25
N ARG A 118 1.83 7.19 5.04
CA ARG A 118 2.85 6.80 4.05
C ARG A 118 3.42 7.96 3.21
N MET A 119 2.60 8.96 2.88
CA MET A 119 3.05 10.08 2.03
C MET A 119 3.32 11.35 2.83
N LYS A 120 2.39 11.76 3.70
CA LYS A 120 2.49 13.05 4.39
C LYS A 120 3.57 13.06 5.45
N VAL A 121 3.73 11.99 6.24
CA VAL A 121 4.78 11.90 7.27
C VAL A 121 6.16 12.04 6.63
N ALA A 122 6.46 11.22 5.62
CA ALA A 122 7.73 11.28 4.89
C ALA A 122 8.00 12.67 4.30
N LEU A 123 6.98 13.29 3.69
CA LEU A 123 7.08 14.64 3.12
C LEU A 123 7.32 15.73 4.17
N GLU A 124 6.55 15.75 5.26
CA GLU A 124 6.66 16.79 6.29
C GLU A 124 7.96 16.68 7.09
N ALA A 125 8.41 15.45 7.34
CA ALA A 125 9.69 15.18 8.01
C ALA A 125 10.89 15.30 7.05
N ASN A 126 10.67 15.27 5.73
CA ASN A 126 11.71 15.06 4.71
C ASN A 126 12.57 13.82 5.05
N SER A 127 11.93 12.76 5.53
CA SER A 127 12.55 11.60 6.12
C SER A 127 12.53 10.44 5.14
N THR A 128 13.72 10.04 4.70
CA THR A 128 13.93 8.92 3.78
C THR A 128 13.70 7.58 4.48
N GLU A 129 13.77 7.54 5.81
CA GLU A 129 13.51 6.35 6.61
C GLU A 129 12.00 6.12 6.88
N ASP A 130 11.18 7.17 6.71
CA ASP A 130 9.71 7.07 6.78
C ASP A 130 9.09 6.78 5.40
N GLU A 131 9.91 6.63 4.36
CA GLU A 131 9.49 6.15 3.05
C GLU A 131 9.21 4.63 3.09
N HIS A 132 8.18 4.18 2.36
CA HIS A 132 7.68 2.80 2.44
C HIS A 132 8.70 1.73 2.03
N ASP A 133 9.32 1.88 0.85
CA ASP A 133 10.33 0.94 0.31
C ASP A 133 11.72 1.62 0.30
N CYS A 134 12.14 2.14 1.45
CA CYS A 134 13.31 3.02 1.61
C CYS A 134 14.65 2.37 1.25
N PHE A 135 14.74 1.06 1.06
CA PHE A 135 15.99 0.39 0.69
C PHE A 135 16.14 0.19 -0.82
N SER A 136 15.01 0.08 -1.54
CA SER A 136 14.99 -0.35 -2.94
C SER A 136 14.49 0.70 -3.94
N ASP A 137 14.17 1.91 -3.48
CA ASP A 137 13.58 3.02 -4.27
C ASP A 137 12.25 2.65 -4.94
N ASN A 138 11.51 1.69 -4.40
CA ASN A 138 10.32 1.12 -5.04
C ASN A 138 8.99 1.77 -4.62
N THR A 139 9.03 2.77 -3.74
CA THR A 139 7.83 3.34 -3.09
C THR A 139 6.79 3.86 -4.06
N HIS A 140 7.21 4.40 -5.19
CA HIS A 140 6.31 4.89 -6.23
C HIS A 140 5.34 3.79 -6.72
N TYR A 141 5.82 2.55 -6.91
CA TYR A 141 4.96 1.41 -7.26
C TYR A 141 4.10 0.98 -6.09
N SER A 142 4.66 0.91 -4.88
CA SER A 142 3.89 0.56 -3.68
C SER A 142 2.71 1.51 -3.50
N HIS A 143 2.93 2.82 -3.58
CA HIS A 143 1.87 3.83 -3.51
C HIS A 143 0.82 3.65 -4.63
N TYR A 144 1.27 3.48 -5.88
CA TYR A 144 0.35 3.31 -7.01
C TYR A 144 -0.50 2.05 -6.88
N TYR A 145 0.05 0.92 -6.47
CA TYR A 145 -0.72 -0.33 -6.38
C TYR A 145 -1.67 -0.37 -5.18
N ASN A 146 -1.39 0.38 -4.11
CA ASN A 146 -2.38 0.61 -3.05
C ASN A 146 -3.59 1.36 -3.60
N GLU A 147 -3.35 2.45 -4.34
CA GLU A 147 -4.41 3.24 -4.99
C GLU A 147 -5.16 2.41 -6.07
N GLN A 148 -4.44 1.62 -6.86
CA GLN A 148 -5.05 0.70 -7.82
C GLN A 148 -5.98 -0.31 -7.12
N GLY A 149 -5.64 -0.76 -5.91
CA GLY A 149 -6.50 -1.62 -5.10
C GLY A 149 -7.84 -0.96 -4.78
N ILE A 150 -7.83 0.33 -4.40
CA ILE A 150 -9.04 1.12 -4.13
C ILE A 150 -9.89 1.23 -5.40
N TYR A 151 -9.27 1.57 -6.53
CA TYR A 151 -9.93 1.61 -7.83
C TYR A 151 -10.60 0.26 -8.18
N ASN A 152 -9.90 -0.85 -7.97
CA ASN A 152 -10.40 -2.20 -8.29
C ASN A 152 -11.64 -2.55 -7.45
N VAL A 153 -11.63 -2.22 -6.15
CA VAL A 153 -12.79 -2.47 -5.26
C VAL A 153 -13.99 -1.62 -5.67
N TYR A 154 -13.78 -0.34 -6.01
CA TYR A 154 -14.87 0.54 -6.42
C TYR A 154 -15.54 0.09 -7.72
N THR A 155 -14.71 -0.28 -8.71
CA THR A 155 -15.14 -0.59 -10.07
C THR A 155 -15.49 -2.06 -10.28
N GLY A 156 -15.19 -2.94 -9.31
CA GLY A 156 -15.44 -4.37 -9.42
C GLY A 156 -14.66 -5.04 -10.55
N THR A 157 -13.52 -4.46 -10.95
CA THR A 157 -12.68 -4.98 -12.03
C THR A 157 -11.20 -4.95 -11.68
N TYR A 158 -10.45 -5.97 -12.11
CA TYR A 158 -8.98 -5.98 -11.99
C TYR A 158 -8.35 -6.88 -13.05
N THR A 159 -7.07 -6.65 -13.33
CA THR A 159 -6.26 -7.49 -14.22
C THR A 159 -5.39 -8.42 -13.37
N THR A 160 -5.49 -9.72 -13.62
CA THR A 160 -4.65 -10.74 -12.98
C THR A 160 -3.20 -10.65 -13.45
N VAL A 161 -2.28 -11.24 -12.69
CA VAL A 161 -0.86 -11.37 -13.08
C VAL A 161 -0.67 -12.12 -14.41
N ALA A 162 -1.63 -12.95 -14.81
CA ALA A 162 -1.63 -13.65 -16.10
C ALA A 162 -2.20 -12.80 -17.25
N GLY A 163 -2.57 -11.54 -16.99
CA GLY A 163 -3.12 -10.60 -17.99
C GLY A 163 -4.63 -10.74 -18.23
N ASN A 164 -5.32 -11.65 -17.56
CA ASN A 164 -6.77 -11.79 -17.69
C ASN A 164 -7.50 -10.70 -16.89
N THR A 165 -8.52 -10.09 -17.50
CA THR A 165 -9.43 -9.17 -16.81
C THR A 165 -10.53 -9.95 -16.09
N VAL A 166 -10.74 -9.64 -14.83
CA VAL A 166 -11.86 -10.10 -14.00
C VAL A 166 -12.80 -8.91 -13.80
N THR A 167 -14.10 -9.12 -14.03
CA THR A 167 -15.12 -8.08 -13.87
C THR A 167 -16.34 -8.67 -13.17
N GLY A 168 -16.98 -7.89 -12.29
CA GLY A 168 -18.20 -8.25 -11.59
C GLY A 168 -19.05 -7.02 -11.23
N PRO A 169 -20.10 -7.19 -10.41
CA PRO A 169 -20.87 -6.07 -9.86
C PRO A 169 -19.96 -5.08 -9.12
N SER A 170 -20.27 -3.78 -9.21
CA SER A 170 -19.41 -2.71 -8.70
C SER A 170 -20.12 -1.80 -7.69
N LEU A 171 -19.35 -1.13 -6.83
CA LEU A 171 -19.87 -0.06 -5.96
C LEU A 171 -20.35 1.12 -6.81
N HIS A 172 -19.64 1.43 -7.90
CA HIS A 172 -20.06 2.43 -8.87
C HIS A 172 -21.51 2.20 -9.34
N ASP A 173 -21.86 0.98 -9.76
CA ASP A 173 -23.20 0.68 -10.28
C ASP A 173 -24.27 0.75 -9.19
N LEU A 174 -23.93 0.36 -7.96
CA LEU A 174 -24.82 0.49 -6.80
C LEU A 174 -25.12 1.96 -6.48
N VAL A 175 -24.12 2.84 -6.56
CA VAL A 175 -24.31 4.29 -6.40
C VAL A 175 -25.13 4.84 -7.57
N ALA A 176 -24.79 4.48 -8.81
CA ALA A 176 -25.46 4.96 -10.02
C ALA A 176 -26.95 4.58 -10.08
N ALA A 177 -27.33 3.45 -9.47
CA ALA A 177 -28.73 3.04 -9.35
C ALA A 177 -29.56 3.99 -8.46
N LYS A 178 -28.93 4.72 -7.54
CA LYS A 178 -29.58 5.67 -6.63
C LYS A 178 -29.36 7.13 -7.03
N ASP A 179 -28.14 7.47 -7.45
CA ASP A 179 -27.75 8.80 -7.90
C ASP A 179 -26.66 8.72 -8.99
N LYS A 180 -27.08 8.95 -10.24
CA LYS A 180 -26.17 8.90 -11.40
C LYS A 180 -25.16 10.04 -11.41
N ALA A 181 -25.54 11.23 -10.95
CA ALA A 181 -24.66 12.39 -10.95
C ALA A 181 -23.56 12.21 -9.89
N ALA A 182 -23.94 11.71 -8.71
CA ALA A 182 -22.97 11.37 -7.68
C ALA A 182 -22.01 10.25 -8.12
N ALA A 183 -22.52 9.18 -8.75
CA ALA A 183 -21.67 8.10 -9.25
C ALA A 183 -20.60 8.60 -10.23
N GLN A 184 -20.98 9.48 -11.16
CA GLN A 184 -20.05 10.11 -12.11
C GLN A 184 -19.00 10.98 -11.42
N ALA A 185 -19.42 11.78 -10.42
CA ALA A 185 -18.50 12.64 -9.68
C ALA A 185 -17.48 11.81 -8.88
N ILE A 186 -17.95 10.77 -8.17
CA ILE A 186 -17.11 9.89 -7.36
C ILE A 186 -16.14 9.09 -8.24
N GLN A 187 -16.60 8.57 -9.38
CA GLN A 187 -15.74 7.89 -10.36
C GLN A 187 -14.61 8.83 -10.83
N SER A 188 -14.95 10.07 -11.16
CA SER A 188 -13.96 11.08 -11.55
C SER A 188 -12.94 11.35 -10.44
N ASP A 189 -13.37 11.45 -9.18
CA ASP A 189 -12.45 11.70 -8.06
C ASP A 189 -11.48 10.52 -7.85
N ILE A 190 -11.97 9.28 -7.95
CA ILE A 190 -11.13 8.07 -7.88
C ILE A 190 -10.17 7.98 -9.08
N GLU A 191 -10.63 8.27 -10.30
CA GLU A 191 -9.76 8.28 -11.48
C GLU A 191 -8.67 9.34 -11.39
N LYS A 192 -8.99 10.53 -10.87
CA LYS A 192 -8.02 11.60 -10.63
C LYS A 192 -6.99 11.20 -9.58
N ALA A 193 -7.39 10.58 -8.47
CA ALA A 193 -6.47 10.08 -7.47
C ALA A 193 -5.51 9.05 -8.07
N ARG A 194 -6.03 8.04 -8.76
CA ARG A 194 -5.24 7.04 -9.46
C ARG A 194 -4.24 7.64 -10.47
N GLN A 195 -4.69 8.56 -11.31
CA GLN A 195 -3.82 9.25 -12.26
C GLN A 195 -2.76 10.09 -11.56
N GLN A 196 -3.15 10.82 -10.50
CA GLN A 196 -2.23 11.67 -9.77
C GLN A 196 -1.15 10.86 -9.06
N VAL A 197 -1.50 9.76 -8.38
CA VAL A 197 -0.51 8.87 -7.74
C VAL A 197 0.41 8.23 -8.78
N TYR A 198 -0.12 7.89 -9.97
CA TYR A 198 0.70 7.37 -11.08
C TYR A 198 1.80 8.34 -11.54
N THR A 199 1.63 9.66 -11.36
CA THR A 199 2.69 10.62 -11.68
C THR A 199 3.96 10.44 -10.84
N LEU A 200 3.88 9.77 -9.69
CA LEU A 200 5.04 9.37 -8.89
C LEU A 200 5.83 8.24 -9.59
N VAL A 201 5.12 7.32 -10.25
CA VAL A 201 5.74 6.27 -11.09
C VAL A 201 6.41 6.91 -12.28
N GLU A 202 5.74 7.83 -12.98
CA GLU A 202 6.34 8.57 -14.10
C GLU A 202 7.59 9.37 -13.65
N SER A 203 7.56 9.93 -12.44
CA SER A 203 8.74 10.60 -11.87
C SER A 203 9.93 9.66 -11.72
N ALA A 204 9.73 8.50 -11.11
CA ALA A 204 10.81 7.54 -10.88
C ALA A 204 11.30 6.93 -12.20
N GLU A 205 10.38 6.41 -13.01
CA GLU A 205 10.70 5.53 -14.14
C GLU A 205 11.05 6.30 -15.42
N GLU A 206 10.42 7.46 -15.65
CA GLU A 206 10.63 8.24 -16.88
C GLU A 206 11.56 9.43 -16.66
N LYS A 207 11.53 10.03 -15.47
CA LYS A 207 12.33 11.23 -15.14
C LYS A 207 13.53 10.92 -14.25
N GLY A 208 13.63 9.70 -13.73
CA GLY A 208 14.76 9.25 -12.91
C GLY A 208 14.83 9.90 -11.53
N GLN A 209 13.70 10.36 -10.99
CA GLN A 209 13.57 10.97 -9.67
C GLN A 209 12.63 10.13 -8.80
N ALA A 210 13.23 9.34 -7.90
CA ALA A 210 12.50 8.48 -6.96
C ALA A 210 11.89 9.28 -5.80
N PHE A 211 11.12 8.61 -4.94
CA PHE A 211 10.27 9.27 -3.96
C PHE A 211 11.07 10.02 -2.89
N ASP A 212 12.15 9.43 -2.39
CA ASP A 212 13.20 10.02 -1.53
C ASP A 212 13.66 11.42 -2.02
N GLN A 213 13.90 11.56 -3.31
CA GLN A 213 14.33 12.79 -3.95
C GLN A 213 13.16 13.78 -4.07
N LEU A 214 11.92 13.29 -4.23
CA LEU A 214 10.73 14.14 -4.28
C LEU A 214 10.41 14.77 -2.93
N ILE A 215 10.69 14.10 -1.82
CA ILE A 215 10.46 14.59 -0.45
C ILE A 215 11.61 15.44 0.10
N ALA A 216 12.70 15.65 -0.66
CA ALA A 216 13.80 16.49 -0.22
C ALA A 216 13.35 17.92 0.11
N ALA A 217 13.80 18.48 1.23
CA ALA A 217 13.43 19.82 1.70
C ALA A 217 13.71 20.96 0.69
N GLY A 218 14.70 20.76 -0.19
CA GLY A 218 15.04 21.72 -1.26
C GLY A 218 14.21 21.54 -2.54
N ASN A 219 13.51 20.42 -2.72
CA ASN A 219 12.84 20.06 -3.95
C ASN A 219 11.37 20.51 -3.97
N LYS A 220 11.15 21.80 -4.17
CA LYS A 220 9.79 22.37 -4.23
C LYS A 220 8.89 21.71 -5.28
N ALA A 221 9.45 21.33 -6.43
CA ALA A 221 8.68 20.70 -7.49
C ALA A 221 8.26 19.27 -7.11
N GLY A 222 9.17 18.49 -6.52
CA GLY A 222 8.87 17.16 -6.00
C GLY A 222 7.89 17.19 -4.84
N ASN A 223 8.08 18.10 -3.87
CA ASN A 223 7.15 18.27 -2.75
C ASN A 223 5.73 18.61 -3.25
N THR A 224 5.63 19.46 -4.30
CA THR A 224 4.34 19.79 -4.92
C THR A 224 3.68 18.56 -5.55
N LEU A 225 4.46 17.67 -6.18
CA LEU A 225 3.96 16.44 -6.79
C LEU A 225 3.42 15.44 -5.75
N VAL A 226 4.16 15.24 -4.65
CA VAL A 226 3.71 14.38 -3.54
C VAL A 226 2.47 14.98 -2.87
N ASN A 227 2.48 16.29 -2.59
CA ASN A 227 1.33 16.96 -1.98
C ASN A 227 0.08 16.93 -2.88
N ALA A 228 0.24 17.02 -4.21
CA ALA A 228 -0.88 16.86 -5.14
C ALA A 228 -1.50 15.44 -5.04
N SER A 229 -0.67 14.40 -4.89
CA SER A 229 -1.12 13.02 -4.67
C SER A 229 -1.86 12.86 -3.35
N ILE A 230 -1.33 13.43 -2.26
CA ILE A 230 -2.00 13.48 -0.95
C ILE A 230 -3.38 14.13 -1.08
N MET A 231 -3.47 15.30 -1.70
CA MET A 231 -4.74 16.02 -1.84
C MET A 231 -5.75 15.29 -2.72
N ALA A 232 -5.30 14.57 -3.75
CA ALA A 232 -6.17 13.75 -4.57
C ALA A 232 -6.74 12.56 -3.80
N LEU A 233 -5.96 11.92 -2.92
CA LEU A 233 -6.42 10.84 -2.04
C LEU A 233 -7.39 11.33 -0.96
N VAL A 234 -7.17 12.55 -0.42
CA VAL A 234 -8.14 13.23 0.46
C VAL A 234 -9.46 13.41 -0.28
N LYS A 235 -9.42 13.94 -1.51
CA LYS A 235 -10.61 14.16 -2.32
C LYS A 235 -11.34 12.86 -2.67
N GLN A 236 -10.60 11.81 -3.02
CA GLN A 236 -11.15 10.47 -3.22
C GLN A 236 -11.89 9.97 -1.96
N THR A 237 -11.35 10.23 -0.77
CA THR A 237 -11.97 9.80 0.48
C THR A 237 -13.32 10.48 0.71
N GLU A 238 -13.44 11.78 0.42
CA GLU A 238 -14.74 12.47 0.44
C GLU A 238 -15.76 11.80 -0.51
N GLY A 239 -15.30 11.34 -1.68
CA GLY A 239 -16.11 10.59 -2.64
C GLY A 239 -16.57 9.23 -2.10
N ILE A 240 -15.68 8.51 -1.40
CA ILE A 240 -15.99 7.23 -0.76
C ILE A 240 -17.01 7.41 0.37
N GLU A 241 -16.86 8.44 1.20
CA GLU A 241 -17.82 8.79 2.26
C GLU A 241 -19.19 9.16 1.67
N HIS A 242 -19.21 9.90 0.56
CA HIS A 242 -20.44 10.23 -0.14
C HIS A 242 -21.12 8.97 -0.71
N ALA A 243 -20.35 8.04 -1.31
CA ALA A 243 -20.86 6.75 -1.76
C ALA A 243 -21.49 5.97 -0.59
N ALA A 244 -20.83 5.94 0.57
CA ALA A 244 -21.34 5.29 1.76
C ALA A 244 -22.70 5.87 2.19
N GLY A 245 -22.82 7.20 2.24
CA GLY A 245 -24.08 7.89 2.54
C GLY A 245 -25.22 7.53 1.59
N ILE A 246 -24.96 7.50 0.27
CA ILE A 246 -25.95 7.12 -0.75
C ILE A 246 -26.40 5.67 -0.56
N LEU A 247 -25.46 4.77 -0.25
CA LEU A 247 -25.73 3.36 -0.02
C LEU A 247 -26.37 3.07 1.34
N GLY A 248 -26.52 4.07 2.20
CA GLY A 248 -27.13 3.95 3.52
C GLY A 248 -26.18 3.40 4.59
N VAL A 249 -24.87 3.44 4.35
CA VAL A 249 -23.84 3.05 5.31
C VAL A 249 -23.49 4.27 6.16
N SER A 250 -24.04 4.34 7.38
CA SER A 250 -23.92 5.50 8.27
C SER A 250 -22.72 5.43 9.23
N ASN A 251 -22.13 4.26 9.44
CA ASN A 251 -20.94 4.06 10.28
C ASN A 251 -19.83 3.39 9.48
N LEU A 252 -18.78 4.16 9.16
CA LEU A 252 -17.50 3.65 8.69
C LEU A 252 -16.60 3.34 9.89
N ASN A 253 -17.08 2.50 10.81
CA ASN A 253 -16.31 1.97 11.91
C ASN A 253 -16.40 0.44 11.90
N PRO A 254 -15.29 -0.30 11.84
CA PRO A 254 -15.29 -1.75 11.86
C PRO A 254 -15.38 -2.24 13.30
N ASP A 255 -16.46 -1.97 14.04
CA ASP A 255 -16.65 -2.49 15.41
C ASP A 255 -16.75 -4.04 15.51
N THR A 256 -16.38 -4.76 14.45
CA THR A 256 -16.27 -6.23 14.39
C THR A 256 -14.87 -6.74 13.97
N ALA A 257 -13.92 -5.85 13.67
CA ALA A 257 -12.52 -6.20 13.45
C ALA A 257 -11.71 -5.45 14.51
N ASP A 258 -11.21 -6.19 15.48
CA ASP A 258 -10.52 -5.71 16.68
C ASP A 258 -9.21 -4.97 16.30
N HIS A 259 -9.32 -3.71 15.89
CA HIS A 259 -8.20 -2.81 15.67
C HIS A 259 -8.50 -1.48 16.35
N GLN A 260 -7.80 -1.23 17.46
CA GLN A 260 -7.75 0.09 18.09
C GLN A 260 -6.91 1.04 17.24
N SER A 261 -7.41 1.48 16.09
CA SER A 261 -6.84 2.62 15.38
C SER A 261 -7.25 3.91 16.09
N LYS A 262 -6.28 4.53 16.76
CA LYS A 262 -6.41 5.84 17.41
C LYS A 262 -6.43 6.95 16.35
N CYS A 263 -7.57 7.13 15.67
CA CYS A 263 -7.89 8.40 15.04
C CYS A 263 -8.90 9.14 15.92
N ARG A 264 -8.43 10.16 16.64
CA ARG A 264 -9.29 11.29 17.05
C ARG A 264 -8.88 12.50 16.22
N ILE A 265 -9.89 13.11 15.61
CA ILE A 265 -9.88 14.36 14.84
C ILE A 265 -9.07 15.44 15.55
#